data_AF-A0AAD9WZS4-F1
#
_entry.id   AF-A0AAD9WZS4-F1
#
_cell.length_a   1.000
_cell.length_b   1.000
_cell.length_c   1.000
_cell.angle_alpha   90.00
_cell.angle_beta   90.00
_cell.angle_gamma   90.00
#
_symmetry.space_group_name_H-M   'P 1'
#
loop_
_entity.id
_entity.type
_entity.pdbx_description
1 polymer ?
#
loop_
_entity_poly.entity_id
_entity_poly.type
_entity_poly.pdbx_seq_one_letter_code
_entity_poly.pdbx_strand_id
1 'polypeptide(L)'
;MCHNTREWHCDVIRKIKRLNHEKGFCVSVMIDTEGSQIHVVDHASPSSVKAEEDSIWLFTAEKFEGSHTSSVQANKGFSEGIEVGDELVIDGGMASFEVIEKVGNDLHCKCTDPGLFLPRAKLSFRRNGKLVERNYGHPTLSTKVYKSFGKD
;
A
#
# COMPACT_ATOMS: atom_id res chain seq x y z
N MET A 1 -8.20 -0.69 -11.24
CA MET A 1 -6.86 -0.21 -10.84
C MET A 1 -6.95 0.16 -9.37
N CYS A 2 -6.19 -0.48 -8.48
CA CYS A 2 -6.46 -0.67 -7.04
C CYS A 2 -7.68 -1.53 -6.69
N HIS A 3 -8.85 -1.24 -7.27
CA HIS A 3 -10.11 -1.95 -6.99
C HIS A 3 -10.81 -2.45 -8.27
N ASN A 4 -11.65 -3.47 -8.11
CA ASN A 4 -12.49 -4.11 -9.14
C ASN A 4 -11.74 -4.74 -10.33
N THR A 5 -12.45 -5.54 -11.11
CA THR A 5 -11.90 -6.26 -12.28
C THR A 5 -11.88 -5.41 -13.54
N ARG A 6 -11.10 -5.81 -14.54
CA ARG A 6 -11.00 -5.12 -15.84
C ARG A 6 -12.36 -5.09 -16.56
N GLU A 7 -13.11 -6.18 -16.47
CA GLU A 7 -14.44 -6.33 -17.07
C GLU A 7 -15.41 -5.29 -16.52
N TRP A 8 -15.39 -5.11 -15.19
CA TRP A 8 -16.20 -4.10 -14.53
C TRP A 8 -15.86 -2.68 -15.02
N HIS A 9 -14.57 -2.35 -15.10
CA HIS A 9 -14.13 -1.04 -15.61
C HIS A 9 -14.54 -0.84 -17.08
N CYS A 10 -14.40 -1.87 -17.93
CA CYS A 10 -14.85 -1.82 -19.33
C CYS A 10 -16.34 -1.54 -19.47
N ASP A 11 -17.17 -2.16 -18.63
CA ASP A 11 -18.62 -1.97 -18.65
C ASP A 11 -19.03 -0.55 -18.23
N VAL A 12 -18.36 0.03 -17.23
CA VAL A 12 -18.56 1.43 -16.83
C VAL A 12 -18.21 2.36 -18.00
N ILE A 13 -17.06 2.16 -18.63
CA ILE A 13 -16.62 2.97 -19.78
C ILE A 13 -17.62 2.88 -20.95
N ARG A 14 -18.14 1.69 -21.26
CA ARG A 14 -19.16 1.51 -22.31
C ARG A 14 -20.42 2.29 -22.00
N LYS A 15 -20.90 2.25 -20.74
CA LYS A 15 -22.09 3.00 -20.31
C LYS A 15 -21.90 4.52 -20.45
N ILE A 16 -20.74 5.05 -20.06
CA ILE A 16 -20.40 6.48 -20.21
C ILE A 16 -20.38 6.88 -21.69
N LYS A 17 -19.74 6.08 -22.56
CA LYS A 17 -19.71 6.34 -24.01
C LYS A 17 -21.12 6.35 -24.63
N ARG A 18 -21.96 5.38 -24.26
CA ARG A 18 -23.35 5.32 -24.71
C ARG A 18 -24.14 6.55 -24.28
N LEU A 19 -23.97 6.97 -23.03
CA LEU A 19 -24.62 8.15 -22.47
C LEU A 19 -24.22 9.44 -23.20
N ASN A 20 -22.92 9.63 -23.51
CA ASN A 20 -22.47 10.76 -24.32
C ASN A 20 -23.08 10.74 -25.73
N HIS A 21 -23.15 9.57 -26.37
CA HIS A 21 -23.72 9.43 -27.71
C HIS A 21 -25.24 9.69 -27.75
N GLU A 22 -26.00 9.07 -26.86
CA GLU A 22 -27.47 9.12 -26.88
C GLU A 22 -28.04 10.44 -26.35
N LYS A 23 -27.32 11.11 -25.44
CA LYS A 23 -27.82 12.29 -24.72
C LYS A 23 -27.04 13.57 -25.02
N GLY A 24 -25.98 13.49 -25.82
CA GLY A 24 -25.16 14.66 -26.18
C GLY A 24 -24.32 15.20 -25.02
N PHE A 25 -24.06 14.41 -23.97
CA PHE A 25 -23.18 14.81 -22.88
C PHE A 25 -21.70 14.75 -23.28
N CYS A 26 -20.88 15.51 -22.56
CA CYS A 26 -19.42 15.49 -22.70
C CYS A 26 -18.75 15.03 -21.40
N VAL A 27 -19.03 13.80 -20.97
CA VAL A 27 -18.41 13.21 -19.78
C VAL A 27 -17.09 12.55 -20.16
N SER A 28 -15.98 13.02 -19.58
CA SER A 28 -14.65 12.43 -19.73
C SER A 28 -14.44 11.23 -18.80
N VAL A 29 -13.61 10.27 -19.21
CA VAL A 29 -13.14 9.18 -18.35
C VAL A 29 -11.68 9.41 -18.00
N MET A 30 -11.38 9.44 -16.70
CA MET A 30 -10.01 9.45 -16.18
C MET A 30 -9.71 8.08 -15.57
N ILE A 31 -8.55 7.52 -15.90
CA ILE A 31 -8.07 6.27 -15.31
C ILE A 31 -7.05 6.64 -14.24
N ASP A 32 -7.43 6.44 -12.98
CA ASP A 32 -6.48 6.47 -11.88
C ASP A 32 -5.69 5.15 -11.85
N THR A 33 -4.37 5.26 -11.80
CA THR A 33 -3.47 4.10 -11.81
C THR A 33 -2.94 3.86 -10.40
N GLU A 34 -2.80 2.59 -10.03
CA GLU A 34 -2.38 2.17 -8.68
C GLU A 34 -0.97 2.64 -8.27
N GLY A 35 -0.17 3.14 -9.22
CA GLY A 35 1.22 3.49 -8.97
C GLY A 35 2.12 2.27 -8.75
N SER A 36 3.40 2.51 -8.49
CA SER A 36 4.42 1.49 -8.26
C SER A 36 4.75 1.25 -6.78
N GLN A 37 4.17 2.03 -5.88
CA GLN A 37 4.65 2.14 -4.49
C GLN A 37 3.53 2.01 -3.47
N ILE A 38 2.79 0.90 -3.50
CA ILE A 38 1.86 0.57 -2.42
C ILE A 38 2.30 -0.77 -1.82
N HIS A 39 2.95 -0.69 -0.67
CA HIS A 39 3.17 -1.86 0.17
C HIS A 39 1.90 -2.08 0.96
N VAL A 40 1.34 -3.26 0.79
CA VAL A 40 0.07 -3.66 1.35
C VAL A 40 0.39 -4.50 2.58
N VAL A 41 -0.12 -4.08 3.74
CA VAL A 41 0.03 -4.80 5.00
C VAL A 41 -1.13 -5.78 5.17
N ASP A 42 -0.80 -7.05 5.45
CA ASP A 42 -1.77 -8.05 5.89
C ASP A 42 -1.33 -8.63 7.23
N HIS A 43 -2.20 -8.53 8.23
CA HIS A 43 -1.99 -9.06 9.58
C HIS A 43 -2.74 -10.38 9.79
N ALA A 44 -3.10 -11.07 8.69
CA ALA A 44 -3.75 -12.37 8.64
C ALA A 44 -5.12 -12.45 9.35
N SER A 45 -5.70 -11.30 9.73
CA SER A 45 -7.06 -11.21 10.27
C SER A 45 -7.97 -10.47 9.29
N PRO A 46 -9.23 -10.94 9.10
CA PRO A 46 -10.19 -10.27 8.24
C PRO A 46 -10.68 -8.93 8.83
N SER A 47 -10.36 -8.64 10.09
CA SER A 47 -10.82 -7.47 10.84
C SER A 47 -9.68 -6.49 11.11
N SER A 48 -10.01 -5.23 11.39
CA SER A 48 -9.00 -4.24 11.80
C SER A 48 -8.27 -4.66 13.07
N VAL A 49 -6.98 -4.34 13.18
CA VAL A 49 -6.22 -4.43 14.43
C VAL A 49 -5.93 -3.02 14.94
N LYS A 50 -5.77 -2.86 16.24
CA LYS A 50 -5.39 -1.59 16.87
C LYS A 50 -3.96 -1.71 17.38
N ALA A 51 -3.07 -0.80 16.96
CA ALA A 51 -1.78 -0.65 17.65
C ALA A 51 -1.98 0.25 18.86
N GLU A 52 -1.43 -0.20 19.98
CA GLU A 52 -1.40 0.57 21.22
C GLU A 52 -0.08 1.35 21.30
N GLU A 53 -0.09 2.43 22.06
CA GLU A 53 1.09 3.25 22.28
C GLU A 53 2.25 2.42 22.84
N ASP A 54 3.46 2.71 22.37
CA ASP A 54 4.70 2.00 22.70
C ASP A 54 4.75 0.50 22.35
N SER A 55 3.71 -0.08 21.74
CA SER A 55 3.71 -1.49 21.33
C SER A 55 4.76 -1.76 20.25
N ILE A 56 5.40 -2.93 20.32
CA ILE A 56 6.41 -3.37 19.34
C ILE A 56 5.78 -4.30 18.31
N TRP A 57 6.08 -4.03 17.05
CA TRP A 57 5.51 -4.72 15.90
C TRP A 57 6.62 -5.21 14.97
N LEU A 58 6.45 -6.44 14.49
CA LEU A 58 7.32 -7.03 13.47
C LEU A 58 6.70 -6.81 12.10
N PHE A 59 7.41 -6.09 11.23
CA PHE A 59 7.09 -6.01 9.80
C PHE A 59 8.05 -6.92 9.05
N THR A 60 7.51 -7.87 8.28
CA THR A 60 8.31 -8.88 7.57
C THR A 60 7.78 -9.14 6.17
N ALA A 61 8.66 -9.52 5.24
CA ALA A 61 8.27 -10.01 3.92
C ALA A 61 7.99 -11.51 3.90
N GLU A 62 8.32 -12.22 4.99
CA GLU A 62 8.08 -13.65 5.11
C GLU A 62 6.59 -13.94 5.33
N LYS A 63 6.12 -15.02 4.70
CA LYS A 63 4.78 -15.54 4.96
C LYS A 63 4.82 -16.28 6.29
N PHE A 64 3.94 -15.92 7.20
CA PHE A 64 3.71 -16.70 8.42
C PHE A 64 2.28 -17.25 8.40
N GLU A 65 2.12 -18.50 8.83
CA GLU A 65 0.81 -19.12 9.03
C GLU A 65 0.38 -18.87 10.48
N GLY A 66 -0.51 -17.91 10.69
CA GLY A 66 -1.09 -17.62 12.00
C GLY A 66 -1.44 -16.15 12.21
N SER A 67 -2.36 -15.89 13.13
CA SER A 67 -2.66 -14.55 13.63
C SER A 67 -1.69 -14.21 14.77
N HIS A 68 -0.49 -13.75 14.44
CA HIS A 68 0.36 -13.11 15.44
C HIS A 68 -0.15 -11.69 15.66
N THR A 69 -0.54 -11.37 16.89
CA THR A 69 -1.18 -10.09 17.26
C THR A 69 -0.36 -8.85 16.96
N SER A 70 0.96 -8.99 16.78
CA SER A 70 1.91 -7.89 16.54
C SER A 70 2.82 -8.14 15.34
N SER A 71 2.39 -8.96 14.37
CA SER A 71 3.17 -9.20 13.14
C SER A 71 2.39 -8.76 11.92
N VAL A 72 3.10 -8.14 11.00
CA VAL A 72 2.59 -7.57 9.76
C VAL A 72 3.38 -8.14 8.59
N GLN A 73 2.65 -8.73 7.64
CA GLN A 73 3.23 -9.13 6.38
C GLN A 73 3.23 -7.96 5.40
N ALA A 74 4.40 -7.64 4.84
CA ALA A 74 4.61 -6.63 3.81
C ALA A 74 5.12 -7.26 2.51
N ASN A 75 5.07 -6.50 1.40
CA ASN A 75 5.59 -6.97 0.12
C ASN A 75 7.13 -7.12 0.14
N LYS A 76 7.68 -7.99 -0.70
CA LYS A 76 9.13 -8.15 -0.82
C LYS A 76 9.81 -6.82 -1.18
N GLY A 77 10.99 -6.61 -0.61
CA GLY A 77 11.78 -5.39 -0.78
C GLY A 77 11.31 -4.22 0.09
N PHE A 78 10.25 -4.36 0.91
CA PHE A 78 9.70 -3.23 1.66
C PHE A 78 10.67 -2.53 2.61
N SER A 79 11.76 -3.16 3.01
CA SER A 79 12.76 -2.61 3.95
C SER A 79 14.04 -2.13 3.25
N GLU A 80 14.09 -2.17 1.92
CA GLU A 80 15.23 -1.66 1.15
C GLU A 80 15.36 -0.13 1.30
N GLY A 81 16.57 0.33 1.60
CA GLY A 81 16.86 1.75 1.84
C GLY A 81 16.35 2.31 3.18
N ILE A 82 15.65 1.49 3.98
CA ILE A 82 15.13 1.88 5.30
C ILE A 82 16.19 1.71 6.38
N GLU A 83 16.29 2.69 7.27
CA GLU A 83 17.24 2.78 8.37
C GLU A 83 16.52 2.80 9.73
N VAL A 84 17.24 2.47 10.80
CA VAL A 84 16.75 2.66 12.18
C VAL A 84 16.55 4.15 12.43
N GLY A 85 15.43 4.49 13.08
CA GLY A 85 14.95 5.86 13.29
C GLY A 85 14.05 6.40 12.17
N ASP A 86 13.90 5.68 11.05
CA ASP A 86 12.89 6.04 10.05
C ASP A 86 11.48 5.87 10.61
N GLU A 87 10.59 6.78 10.22
CA GLU A 87 9.18 6.72 10.55
C GLU A 87 8.44 5.86 9.53
N LEU A 88 7.66 4.88 10.00
CA LEU A 88 6.76 4.08 9.19
C LEU A 88 5.34 4.59 9.42
N VAL A 89 4.68 5.01 8.33
CA VAL A 89 3.33 5.59 8.36
C VAL A 89 2.36 4.70 7.61
N ILE A 90 1.27 4.34 8.27
CA ILE A 90 0.18 3.52 7.74
C ILE A 90 -0.98 4.41 7.27
N ASP A 91 -1.47 4.16 6.05
CA ASP A 91 -2.60 4.83 5.40
C ASP A 91 -2.55 6.37 5.49
N GLY A 92 -1.35 6.94 5.43
CA GLY A 92 -1.13 8.39 5.47
C GLY A 92 -1.33 9.02 6.85
N GLY A 93 -1.29 8.23 7.93
CA GLY A 93 -1.36 8.71 9.32
C GLY A 93 -2.47 8.07 10.14
N MET A 94 -3.04 6.93 9.71
CA MET A 94 -3.96 6.17 10.56
C MET A 94 -3.26 5.54 11.75
N ALA A 95 -1.96 5.26 11.63
CA ALA A 95 -1.06 4.91 12.71
C ALA A 95 0.40 5.13 12.25
N SER A 96 1.29 5.39 13.20
CA SER A 96 2.70 5.65 12.92
C SER A 96 3.62 4.89 13.88
N PHE A 97 4.81 4.57 13.38
CA PHE A 97 5.84 3.84 14.12
C PHE A 97 7.23 4.41 13.84
N GLU A 98 8.15 4.14 14.76
CA GLU A 98 9.58 4.33 14.57
C GLU A 98 10.25 2.97 14.37
N VAL A 99 11.10 2.84 13.36
CA VAL A 99 11.95 1.66 13.17
C VAL A 99 13.01 1.64 14.26
N ILE A 100 12.89 0.72 15.22
CA ILE A 100 13.83 0.61 16.35
C ILE A 100 14.93 -0.43 16.10
N GLU A 101 14.70 -1.40 15.23
CA GLU A 101 15.67 -2.42 14.87
C GLU A 101 15.43 -2.94 13.45
N LYS A 102 16.51 -3.32 12.77
CA LYS A 102 16.47 -3.98 11.46
C LYS A 102 17.29 -5.26 11.51
N VAL A 103 16.63 -6.40 11.27
CA VAL A 103 17.27 -7.73 11.23
C VAL A 103 17.10 -8.29 9.82
N GLY A 104 18.14 -8.15 9.00
CA GLY A 104 18.05 -8.49 7.57
C GLY A 104 17.01 -7.62 6.87
N ASN A 105 15.91 -8.25 6.43
CA ASN A 105 14.78 -7.57 5.78
C ASN A 105 13.60 -7.29 6.72
N ASP A 106 13.67 -7.75 7.98
CA ASP A 106 12.62 -7.56 8.96
C ASP A 106 12.86 -6.28 9.76
N LEU A 107 11.78 -5.58 10.09
CA LEU A 107 11.80 -4.35 10.88
C LEU A 107 11.03 -4.58 12.16
N HIS A 108 11.66 -4.32 13.31
CA HIS A 108 10.94 -4.10 14.55
C HIS A 108 10.65 -2.61 14.67
N CYS A 109 9.37 -2.30 14.82
CA CYS A 109 8.87 -0.94 14.84
C CYS A 109 8.10 -0.70 16.13
N LYS A 110 8.37 0.42 16.78
CA LYS A 110 7.67 0.85 17.99
C LYS A 110 6.55 1.82 17.61
N CYS A 111 5.33 1.58 18.08
CA CYS A 111 4.21 2.47 17.81
C CYS A 111 4.44 3.83 18.48
N THR A 112 4.37 4.90 17.68
CA THR A 112 4.54 6.29 18.11
C THR A 112 3.25 7.10 17.99
N ASP A 113 2.32 6.66 17.15
CA ASP A 113 0.98 7.21 17.03
C ASP A 113 -0.04 6.06 16.93
N PRO A 114 -0.78 5.74 18.00
CA PRO A 114 -1.67 4.60 18.06
C PRO A 114 -2.91 4.78 17.17
N GLY A 115 -3.37 3.70 16.56
CA GLY A 115 -4.51 3.77 15.66
C GLY A 115 -4.92 2.43 15.06
N LEU A 116 -5.78 2.49 14.05
CA LEU A 116 -6.40 1.31 13.43
C LEU A 116 -5.71 0.92 12.13
N PHE A 117 -5.47 -0.38 12.00
CA PHE A 117 -4.83 -1.05 10.88
C PHE A 117 -5.91 -1.80 10.13
N LEU A 118 -6.24 -1.34 8.93
CA LEU A 118 -7.15 -2.07 8.06
C LEU A 118 -6.37 -3.15 7.30
N PRO A 119 -7.01 -4.28 6.96
CA PRO A 119 -6.43 -5.20 6.01
C PRO A 119 -6.10 -4.47 4.71
N ARG A 120 -4.92 -4.72 4.18
CA ARG A 120 -4.39 -4.09 2.97
C ARG A 120 -4.06 -2.60 3.08
N ALA A 121 -3.80 -2.12 4.28
CA ALA A 121 -3.35 -0.75 4.52
C ALA A 121 -2.05 -0.43 3.75
N LYS A 122 -1.92 0.82 3.31
CA LYS A 122 -0.76 1.32 2.58
C LYS A 122 0.34 1.69 3.56
N LEU A 123 1.56 1.32 3.22
CA LEU A 123 2.74 1.62 4.02
C LEU A 123 3.68 2.58 3.29
N SER A 124 4.14 3.59 4.03
CA SER A 124 5.13 4.57 3.57
C SER A 124 6.19 4.82 4.64
N PHE A 125 7.38 5.27 4.24
CA PHE A 125 8.46 5.60 5.17
C PHE A 125 8.86 7.06 5.05
N ARG A 126 9.20 7.70 6.17
CA ARG A 126 9.66 9.08 6.22
C ARG A 126 10.96 9.18 7.02
N ARG A 127 11.88 10.00 6.52
CA ARG A 127 13.13 10.35 7.19
C ARG A 127 13.20 11.86 7.31
N ASN A 128 13.35 12.36 8.54
CA ASN A 128 13.36 13.81 8.82
C ASN A 128 12.16 14.54 8.19
N GLY A 129 10.97 13.95 8.29
CA GLY A 129 9.72 14.51 7.76
C GLY A 129 9.57 14.46 6.23
N LYS A 130 10.48 13.85 5.48
CA LYS A 130 10.37 13.67 4.02
C LYS A 130 10.13 12.21 3.66
N LEU A 131 9.37 11.95 2.61
CA LEU A 131 9.18 10.59 2.10
C LEU A 131 10.53 9.98 1.71
N VAL A 132 10.83 8.78 2.19
CA VAL A 132 12.00 8.02 1.78
C VAL A 132 11.74 7.51 0.37
N GLU A 133 12.24 8.24 -0.62
CA GLU A 133 12.21 7.78 -2.01
C GLU A 133 13.06 6.53 -2.14
N ARG A 134 12.44 5.48 -2.67
CA ARG A 134 13.14 4.24 -2.93
C ARG A 134 13.65 4.25 -4.36
N ASN A 135 14.97 4.22 -4.49
CA ASN A 135 15.67 3.98 -5.76
C ASN A 135 15.47 2.53 -6.21
N TYR A 136 14.23 2.14 -6.50
CA TYR A 136 14.07 1.07 -7.44
C TYR A 136 14.20 1.70 -8.82
N GLY A 137 15.11 1.19 -9.65
CA GLY A 137 15.07 1.40 -11.10
C GLY A 137 13.82 0.81 -11.76
N HIS A 138 12.70 0.70 -11.02
CA HIS A 138 11.42 0.28 -11.53
C HIS A 138 10.80 1.42 -12.33
N PRO A 139 10.21 1.11 -13.49
CA PRO A 139 9.51 2.10 -14.28
C PRO A 139 8.40 2.77 -13.47
N THR A 140 8.16 4.06 -13.72
CA THR A 140 7.08 4.86 -13.12
C THR A 140 5.71 4.17 -13.23
N LEU A 141 5.52 3.32 -14.24
CA LEU A 141 4.37 2.46 -14.41
C LEU A 141 4.72 1.03 -14.01
N SER A 142 4.02 0.46 -13.04
CA SER A 142 4.17 -0.96 -12.70
C SER A 142 3.70 -1.84 -13.86
N THR A 143 4.17 -3.09 -13.96
CA THR A 143 3.73 -4.05 -14.98
C THR A 143 2.22 -4.25 -14.98
N LYS A 144 1.58 -4.15 -13.80
CA LYS A 144 0.13 -4.23 -13.64
C LYS A 144 -0.57 -3.03 -14.28
N VAL A 145 0.00 -1.83 -14.14
CA VAL A 145 -0.45 -0.63 -14.84
C VAL A 145 -0.17 -0.74 -16.34
N TYR A 146 0.96 -1.28 -16.77
CA TYR A 146 1.25 -1.49 -18.19
C TYR A 146 0.22 -2.41 -18.88
N LYS A 147 -0.12 -3.54 -18.23
CA LYS A 147 -1.18 -4.46 -18.68
C LYS A 147 -2.57 -3.83 -18.69
N SER A 148 -2.83 -2.85 -17.81
CA SER A 148 -4.11 -2.12 -17.82
C SER A 148 -4.37 -1.36 -19.11
N PHE A 149 -3.31 -0.94 -19.80
CA PHE A 149 -3.37 -0.27 -21.08
C PHE A 149 -3.44 -1.24 -22.27
N GLY A 150 -3.49 -2.56 -22.04
CA GLY A 150 -3.60 -3.56 -23.10
C GLY A 150 -2.32 -3.73 -23.92
N LYS A 151 -1.16 -3.42 -23.34
CA LYS A 151 0.15 -3.70 -23.95
C LYS A 151 0.76 -4.91 -23.24
N ASP A 152 1.16 -5.91 -24.02
CA ASP A 152 2.00 -7.04 -23.60
C ASP A 152 3.48 -6.64 -23.60
#